data_AF-A0A1H0QMU2-F1
#
_entry.id   AF-A0A1H0QMU2-F1
#
_cell.length_a   1.000
_cell.length_b   1.000
_cell.length_c   1.000
_cell.angle_alpha   90.00
_cell.angle_beta   90.00
_cell.angle_gamma   90.00
#
_symmetry.space_group_name_H-M   'P 1'
#
loop_
_entity.id
_entity.type
_entity.pdbx_description
1 polymer ?
#
loop_
_entity_poly.entity_id
_entity_poly.type
_entity_poly.pdbx_seq_one_letter_code
_entity_poly.pdbx_strand_id
1 'polypeptide(L)' 'MLAPNLYITEEVQKEFEENIMAKTLAGIQAEGYDFKGIIFFGLMITKKGTYILEYNVRMVDPETQ' A
#
# COMPACT_ATOMS: atom_id res chain seq x y z
N MET A 1 -3.46 -11.51 -15.32
CA MET A 1 -3.37 -10.89 -13.98
C MET A 1 -4.61 -11.32 -13.22
N LEU A 2 -4.48 -12.08 -12.13
CA LEU A 2 -5.64 -12.53 -11.33
C LEU A 2 -5.94 -11.48 -10.25
N ALA A 3 -7.20 -11.05 -10.16
CA ALA A 3 -7.71 -10.14 -9.13
C ALA A 3 -9.08 -10.62 -8.65
N PRO A 4 -9.29 -10.87 -7.34
CA PRO A 4 -8.28 -10.86 -6.28
C PRO A 4 -7.26 -11.99 -6.44
N ASN A 5 -6.04 -11.79 -5.93
CA ASN A 5 -5.01 -12.80 -5.94
C ASN A 5 -5.27 -13.81 -4.80
N LEU A 6 -5.30 -15.10 -5.11
CA LEU A 6 -5.56 -16.19 -4.14
C LEU A 6 -4.55 -16.23 -2.98
N TYR A 7 -3.36 -15.63 -3.14
CA TYR A 7 -2.36 -15.53 -2.09
C TYR A 7 -2.63 -14.40 -1.08
N ILE A 8 -3.61 -13.54 -1.33
CA ILE A 8 -4.07 -12.53 -0.38
C ILE A 8 -5.10 -13.19 0.54
N THR A 9 -4.61 -13.80 1.61
CA THR A 9 -5.45 -14.25 2.72
C THR A 9 -5.77 -13.09 3.65
N GLU A 10 -6.77 -13.27 4.53
CA GLU A 10 -7.10 -12.27 5.57
C GLU A 10 -5.90 -11.97 6.48
N GLU A 11 -5.06 -12.96 6.77
CA GLU A 11 -3.84 -12.79 7.56
C GLU A 11 -2.82 -11.89 6.84
N VAL A 12 -2.57 -12.15 5.54
CA VAL A 12 -1.69 -11.31 4.72
C VAL A 12 -2.23 -9.89 4.60
N GLN A 13 -3.54 -9.74 4.42
CA GLN A 13 -4.18 -8.43 4.35
C GLN A 13 -3.99 -7.67 5.68
N LYS A 14 -4.25 -8.32 6.81
CA LYS A 14 -4.08 -7.71 8.13
C LYS A 14 -2.61 -7.32 8.39
N GLU A 15 -1.67 -8.19 8.07
CA GLU A 15 -0.24 -7.90 8.22
C GLU A 15 0.17 -6.69 7.38
N PHE A 16 -0.31 -6.59 6.14
CA PHE A 16 -0.11 -5.43 5.28
C PHE A 16 -0.72 -4.16 5.87
N GLU A 17 -1.96 -4.21 6.34
CA GLU A 17 -2.66 -3.05 6.88
C GLU A 17 -1.94 -2.50 8.12
N GLU A 18 -1.56 -3.36 9.07
CA GLU A 18 -0.95 -2.96 10.33
C GLU A 18 0.53 -2.57 10.18
N ASN A 19 1.32 -3.34 9.42
CA ASN A 19 2.77 -3.15 9.39
C ASN A 19 3.25 -2.25 8.27
N ILE A 20 2.48 -2.09 7.21
CA ILE A 20 2.86 -1.33 6.02
C ILE A 20 1.96 -0.11 5.89
N MET A 21 0.67 -0.31 5.60
CA MET A 21 -0.24 0.79 5.26
C MET A 21 -0.39 1.81 6.41
N ALA A 22 -0.64 1.35 7.64
CA ALA A 22 -0.81 2.23 8.79
C ALA A 22 0.47 3.03 9.09
N LYS A 23 1.65 2.42 8.92
CA LYS A 23 2.94 3.11 9.14
C LYS A 23 3.23 4.12 8.04
N THR A 24 2.91 3.80 6.78
CA THR A 24 3.00 4.76 5.67
C THR A 24 2.11 5.97 5.92
N LEU A 25 0.86 5.75 6.34
CA LEU A 25 -0.08 6.84 6.64
C LEU A 25 0.41 7.71 7.80
N ALA A 26 0.88 7.09 8.88
CA ALA A 26 1.44 7.82 10.02
C ALA A 26 2.66 8.67 9.62
N GLY A 27 3.53 8.15 8.76
CA GLY A 27 4.68 8.90 8.22
C GLY A 27 4.26 10.12 7.39
N ILE A 28 3.31 9.94 6.47
CA ILE A 28 2.76 11.03 5.65
C ILE A 28 2.17 12.14 6.53
N GLN A 29 1.39 11.76 7.55
CA GLN A 29 0.77 12.71 8.48
C GLN A 29 1.82 13.43 9.34
N ALA A 30 2.84 12.72 9.82
CA ALA A 30 3.90 13.28 10.64
C ALA A 30 4.78 14.29 9.88
N GLU A 31 4.99 14.08 8.57
CA GLU A 31 5.71 15.03 7.71
C GLU A 31 4.84 16.22 7.25
N GLY A 32 3.53 16.21 7.58
CA GLY A 32 2.62 17.30 7.25
C GLY A 32 2.25 17.38 5.76
N TYR A 33 2.39 16.28 5.01
CA TYR A 33 1.98 16.25 3.61
C TYR A 33 0.45 16.11 3.49
N ASP A 34 -0.19 17.02 2.76
CA ASP A 34 -1.57 16.83 2.25
C ASP A 34 -1.53 15.91 1.01
N PHE A 35 -1.16 14.64 1.23
CA PHE A 35 -1.05 13.67 0.15
C PHE A 35 -2.42 13.34 -0.44
N LYS A 36 -2.60 13.65 -1.73
CA LYS A 36 -3.78 13.29 -2.53
C LYS A 36 -3.34 12.52 -3.76
N GLY A 37 -3.72 11.26 -3.84
CA GLY A 37 -3.36 10.38 -4.95
C GLY A 37 -3.58 8.92 -4.61
N ILE A 38 -3.01 8.05 -5.44
CA ILE A 38 -3.06 6.60 -5.26
C ILE A 38 -1.63 6.08 -5.05
N ILE A 39 -1.45 5.29 -4.00
CA ILE A 39 -0.21 4.57 -3.73
C ILE A 39 -0.45 3.10 -4.09
N PHE A 40 0.32 2.60 -5.04
CA PHE A 40 0.41 1.18 -5.35
C PHE A 40 1.56 0.57 -4.56
N PHE A 41 1.24 -0.43 -3.74
CA PHE A 41 2.23 -1.17 -2.97
C PHE A 41 2.60 -2.44 -3.72
N GLY A 42 3.85 -2.53 -4.17
CA GLY A 42 4.41 -3.78 -4.66
C GLY A 42 4.78 -4.65 -3.47
N LEU A 43 4.02 -5.72 -3.22
CA LEU A 43 4.24 -6.61 -2.08
C LEU A 43 4.89 -7.94 -2.50
N MET A 44 5.74 -8.46 -1.61
CA MET A 44 6.25 -9.82 -1.65
C MET A 44 5.70 -10.60 -0.45
N ILE A 45 4.88 -11.61 -0.74
CA ILE A 45 4.32 -12.49 0.28
C ILE A 45 5.25 -13.69 0.42
N THR A 46 5.73 -13.96 1.62
CA THR A 46 6.62 -15.09 1.91
C THR A 46 6.14 -15.87 3.12
N LYS A 47 6.72 -17.05 3.37
CA LYS A 47 6.47 -17.81 4.60
C LYS A 47 6.87 -17.08 5.89
N LYS A 48 7.67 -16.02 5.80
CA LYS A 48 8.15 -15.24 6.95
C LYS A 48 7.32 -13.97 7.21
N GLY A 49 6.37 -13.66 6.31
CA GLY A 49 5.57 -12.45 6.36
C GLY A 49 5.54 -11.71 5.02
N THR A 50 4.90 -10.54 5.07
CA THR A 50 4.61 -9.67 3.93
C THR A 50 5.58 -8.49 3.92
N TYR A 51 6.32 -8.34 2.81
CA TYR A 51 7.35 -7.33 2.64
C TYR A 51 7.02 -6.38 1.49
N ILE A 52 7.45 -5.12 1.62
CA ILE A 52 7.36 -4.14 0.53
C ILE A 52 8.56 -4.29 -0.39
N LEU A 53 8.30 -4.37 -1.69
CA LEU A 53 9.33 -4.27 -2.73
C LEU A 53 9.45 -2.85 -3.25
N GLU A 54 8.32 -2.20 -3.53
CA GLU A 54 8.29 -0.88 -4.14
C GLU A 54 7.03 -0.09 -3.78
N TYR A 55 7.19 1.23 -3.75
CA TYR A 55 6.09 2.19 -3.70
C TYR A 55 5.98 2.84 -5.08
N ASN A 56 4.81 2.71 -5.68
CA ASN A 56 4.48 3.42 -6.91
C ASN A 56 3.39 4.44 -6.60
N VAL A 57 3.78 5.71 -6.48
CA VAL A 57 2.86 6.80 -6.29
C VAL A 57 2.42 7.32 -7.65
N ARG A 58 1.11 7.36 -7.88
CA ARG A 58 0.53 8.11 -8.99
C ARG A 58 -0.38 9.18 -8.41
N MET A 59 0.01 10.44 -8.59
CA MET A 59 -0.90 11.55 -8.37
C MET A 59 -1.98 11.46 -9.45
N VAL A 60 -3.24 11.39 -9.03
CA VAL A 60 -4.35 11.53 -9.97
C VAL A 60 -4.42 13.02 -10.26
N ASP A 61 -4.17 13.38 -11.52
CA ASP A 61 -4.32 14.74 -12.00
C ASP A 61 -5.73 15.26 -11.63
N PRO A 62 -5.86 16.36 -10.87
CA PRO A 62 -7.15 16.96 -10.57
C PRO A 62 -7.88 17.53 -11.81
N GLU A 63 -7.26 17.55 -12.99
CA GLU A 63 -7.88 18.04 -14.24
C GLU A 63 -8.44 16.95 -15.17
N THR A 64 -9.39 16.13 -14.70
CA THR A 64 -10.36 15.52 -15.63
C THR A 64 -11.79 15.84 -15.22
N GLN A 65 -12.21 17.05 -15.59
CA GLN A 65 -13.61 17.39 -15.86
C GLN A 65 -13.98 16.93 -17.27
#